data_AF-A0A7C5I2I1-F1
#
_entry.id   AF-A0A7C5I2I1-F1
#
_cell.length_a   1.000
_cell.length_b   1.000
_cell.length_c   1.000
_cell.angle_alpha   90.00
_cell.angle_beta   90.00
_cell.angle_gamma   90.00
#
_symmetry.space_group_name_H-M   'P 1'
#
loop_
_entity.id
_entity.type
_entity.pdbx_description
1 polymer ?
#
loop_
_entity_poly.entity_id
_entity_poly.type
_entity_poly.pdbx_seq_one_letter_code
_entity_poly.pdbx_strand_id
1 'polypeptide(L)'
;MINTNKLILMILLLLITVLSQGISDTRDLPGPYKKWLEQEAGYIISPMEKDVFLTLRSNRERDLFIKAFWKHRDPTPGTDENEFKEEHYRRIEHANQYFGKETPKPGWKTDRGRIYIILGEPNDIQTYDAKIEIYPVETWFYQNMKARGLPPAFQLMFFQDKGHGEYKLYSPINNGPQALLTTFEEDPTDYVAAYEKMKMIEPSLADASLTLIPGEKPVSYGRPNMSSARLLNEIETVPQKLVSDTYARKYLEYKDSVEVEYSTNYIGNSSLVKTKKDSNGVNFIQYVMEPQRLSVDNYQDKYYTTLELYGTVTDMQDRLIYQFEKKIPLEFSETQISRIKNRPFNVMDVFPIIPGRFKISVLMKNITSKEFTSLERTVFIPGPENPIQMTSLMLAFEMKKDKAEINLIRPFHIRDYQLYPPVNRLFVKDGLLVTAFQIHGLDDADGNIYKLKYQFLKKGSPPIEFTKDITEYPERP
;
A
#
# COMPACT_ATOMS: atom_id res chain seq x y z
N MET A 1 -46.45 16.71 -31.33
CA MET A 1 -46.02 17.28 -30.03
C MET A 1 -45.71 16.12 -29.09
N ILE A 2 -44.45 15.72 -29.04
CA ILE A 2 -44.00 14.68 -28.10
C ILE A 2 -43.88 15.36 -26.74
N ASN A 3 -44.64 14.86 -25.77
CA ASN A 3 -44.86 15.47 -24.48
C ASN A 3 -43.51 15.58 -23.73
N THR A 4 -43.06 16.81 -23.46
CA THR A 4 -41.74 17.15 -22.92
C THR A 4 -41.44 16.43 -21.59
N ASN A 5 -42.50 16.09 -20.84
CA ASN A 5 -42.40 15.32 -19.60
C ASN A 5 -42.05 13.84 -19.81
N LYS A 6 -42.37 13.23 -20.97
CA LYS A 6 -41.94 11.85 -21.29
C LYS A 6 -40.47 11.80 -21.73
N LEU A 7 -39.95 12.85 -22.35
CA LEU A 7 -38.54 12.93 -22.76
C LEU A 7 -37.62 13.14 -21.55
N ILE A 8 -38.04 13.96 -20.58
CA ILE A 8 -37.31 14.17 -19.32
C ILE A 8 -37.32 12.90 -18.46
N LEU A 9 -38.44 12.17 -18.39
CA LEU A 9 -38.50 10.89 -17.65
C LEU A 9 -37.66 9.79 -18.32
N MET A 10 -37.56 9.77 -19.65
CA MET A 10 -36.74 8.81 -20.39
C MET A 10 -35.24 9.13 -20.30
N ILE A 11 -34.85 10.41 -20.24
CA ILE A 11 -33.47 10.84 -19.99
C ILE A 11 -33.07 10.60 -18.52
N LEU A 12 -34.00 10.75 -17.57
CA LEU A 12 -33.76 10.42 -16.16
C LEU A 12 -33.63 8.90 -15.95
N LEU A 13 -34.38 8.08 -16.70
CA LEU A 13 -34.23 6.61 -16.67
C LEU A 13 -32.92 6.15 -17.33
N LEU A 14 -32.46 6.84 -18.39
CA LEU A 14 -31.18 6.56 -19.05
C LEU A 14 -29.97 6.98 -18.18
N LEU A 15 -30.11 8.03 -17.36
CA LEU A 15 -29.04 8.45 -16.42
C LEU A 15 -28.91 7.53 -15.20
N ILE A 16 -29.98 6.85 -14.78
CA ILE A 16 -29.93 5.87 -13.68
C ILE A 16 -29.28 4.55 -14.15
N THR A 17 -29.35 4.21 -15.43
CA THR A 17 -28.67 3.01 -15.97
C THR A 17 -27.16 3.15 -16.14
N VAL A 18 -26.59 4.36 -16.12
CA VAL A 18 -25.13 4.55 -16.30
C VAL A 18 -24.37 4.57 -14.95
N LEU A 19 -25.07 4.71 -13.81
CA LEU A 19 -24.47 4.77 -12.47
C LEU A 19 -24.73 3.53 -11.59
N SER A 20 -25.30 2.47 -12.15
CA SER A 20 -25.27 1.12 -11.57
C SER A 20 -24.40 0.21 -12.45
N GLN A 21 -23.12 0.52 -12.55
CA GLN A 21 -22.17 -0.41 -13.18
C GLN A 21 -21.74 -1.42 -12.13
N GLY A 22 -22.51 -2.50 -12.04
CA GLY A 22 -22.44 -3.51 -10.99
C GLY A 22 -21.04 -4.11 -10.84
N ILE A 23 -20.59 -4.16 -9.58
CA ILE A 23 -19.55 -5.08 -9.14
C ILE A 23 -20.02 -6.49 -9.54
N SER A 24 -19.21 -7.24 -10.29
CA SER A 24 -19.55 -8.63 -10.61
C SER A 24 -19.68 -9.39 -9.30
N ASP A 25 -20.78 -10.09 -9.10
CA ASP A 25 -20.83 -11.06 -8.01
C ASP A 25 -19.83 -12.19 -8.35
N THR A 26 -19.20 -12.76 -7.33
CA THR A 26 -18.41 -13.99 -7.41
C THR A 26 -19.12 -15.12 -8.18
N ARG A 27 -20.46 -15.11 -8.16
CA ARG A 27 -21.32 -16.07 -8.87
C ARG A 27 -21.28 -15.92 -10.40
N ASP A 28 -20.93 -14.74 -10.91
CA ASP A 28 -20.94 -14.40 -12.33
C ASP A 28 -19.56 -14.59 -13.00
N LEU A 29 -18.53 -14.97 -12.23
CA LEU A 29 -17.18 -15.20 -12.76
C LEU A 29 -17.11 -16.49 -13.57
N PRO A 30 -16.41 -16.50 -14.72
CA PRO A 30 -16.13 -17.73 -15.45
C PRO A 30 -15.32 -18.72 -14.58
N GLY A 31 -15.54 -20.02 -14.80
CA GLY A 31 -15.04 -21.11 -13.94
C GLY A 31 -13.57 -20.99 -13.49
N PRO A 32 -12.59 -20.76 -14.39
CA PRO A 32 -11.19 -20.60 -14.01
C PRO A 32 -10.93 -19.44 -13.04
N TYR A 33 -11.59 -18.29 -13.26
CA TYR A 33 -11.42 -17.09 -12.44
C TYR A 33 -12.11 -17.21 -11.08
N LYS A 34 -13.26 -17.88 -11.05
CA LYS A 34 -13.94 -18.21 -9.80
C LYS A 34 -13.07 -19.14 -8.95
N LYS A 35 -12.53 -20.20 -9.55
CA LYS A 35 -11.61 -21.12 -8.88
C LYS A 35 -10.37 -20.36 -8.36
N TRP A 36 -9.75 -19.53 -9.19
CA TRP A 36 -8.60 -18.74 -8.76
C TRP A 36 -8.93 -17.85 -7.56
N LEU A 37 -10.04 -17.10 -7.62
CA LEU A 37 -10.41 -16.17 -6.55
C LEU A 37 -10.79 -16.88 -5.25
N GLU A 38 -11.55 -17.97 -5.33
CA GLU A 38 -12.07 -18.66 -4.15
C GLU A 38 -11.07 -19.63 -3.52
N GLN A 39 -10.31 -20.35 -4.34
CA GLN A 39 -9.43 -21.43 -3.88
C GLN A 39 -7.96 -21.01 -3.90
N GLU A 40 -7.47 -20.52 -5.04
CA GLU A 40 -6.02 -20.33 -5.23
C GLU A 40 -5.53 -19.09 -4.50
N ALA A 41 -6.23 -17.97 -4.61
CA ALA A 41 -5.91 -16.72 -3.94
C ALA A 41 -6.71 -16.50 -2.65
N GLY A 42 -7.70 -17.35 -2.35
CA GLY A 42 -8.76 -17.09 -1.37
C GLY A 42 -8.29 -16.68 0.03
N TYR A 43 -7.17 -17.22 0.52
CA TYR A 43 -6.60 -16.89 1.83
C TYR A 43 -5.51 -15.81 1.81
N ILE A 44 -5.04 -15.42 0.63
CA ILE A 44 -3.89 -14.52 0.47
C ILE A 44 -4.21 -13.24 -0.29
N ILE A 45 -5.39 -13.16 -0.90
CA ILE A 45 -5.89 -11.96 -1.57
C ILE A 45 -6.39 -10.94 -0.54
N SER A 46 -5.99 -9.69 -0.69
CA SER A 46 -6.48 -8.61 0.16
C SER A 46 -7.91 -8.21 -0.24
N PRO A 47 -8.66 -7.56 0.68
CA PRO A 47 -9.98 -7.03 0.34
C PRO A 47 -9.94 -6.09 -0.87
N MET A 48 -8.93 -5.22 -0.94
CA MET A 48 -8.74 -4.29 -2.07
C MET A 48 -8.46 -5.03 -3.38
N GLU A 49 -7.55 -6.02 -3.38
CA GLU A 49 -7.26 -6.83 -4.57
C GLU A 49 -8.52 -7.59 -5.06
N LYS A 50 -9.31 -8.14 -4.14
CA LYS A 50 -10.56 -8.82 -4.46
C LYS A 50 -11.57 -7.86 -5.10
N ASP A 51 -11.76 -6.68 -4.52
CA ASP A 51 -12.67 -5.67 -5.05
C ASP A 51 -12.24 -5.25 -6.47
N VAL A 52 -10.94 -5.00 -6.67
CA VAL A 52 -10.36 -4.69 -7.98
C VAL A 52 -10.65 -5.80 -8.99
N PHE A 53 -10.37 -7.05 -8.64
CA PHE A 53 -10.57 -8.20 -9.50
C PHE A 53 -12.03 -8.37 -9.96
N LEU A 54 -12.99 -8.11 -9.07
CA LEU A 54 -14.43 -8.20 -9.36
C LEU A 54 -14.94 -7.08 -10.29
N THR A 55 -14.19 -5.99 -10.45
CA THR A 55 -14.54 -4.92 -11.40
C THR A 55 -14.00 -5.16 -12.82
N LEU A 56 -13.12 -6.14 -13.00
CA LEU A 56 -12.52 -6.47 -14.31
C LEU A 56 -13.56 -7.10 -15.24
N ARG A 57 -13.59 -6.65 -16.49
CA ARG A 57 -14.64 -7.01 -17.45
C ARG A 57 -14.21 -8.14 -18.37
N SER A 58 -12.98 -8.06 -18.86
CA SER A 58 -12.45 -9.01 -19.83
C SER A 58 -11.64 -10.12 -19.18
N ASN A 59 -11.61 -11.29 -19.81
CA ASN A 59 -10.74 -12.40 -19.40
C ASN A 59 -9.26 -12.00 -19.45
N ARG A 60 -8.86 -11.23 -20.47
CA ARG A 60 -7.51 -10.68 -20.61
C ARG A 60 -7.11 -9.82 -19.41
N GLU A 61 -7.99 -8.92 -18.93
CA GLU A 61 -7.73 -8.13 -17.72
C GLU A 61 -7.52 -9.02 -16.49
N ARG A 62 -8.36 -10.05 -16.33
CA ARG A 62 -8.25 -11.00 -15.20
C ARG A 62 -6.94 -11.78 -15.27
N ASP A 63 -6.56 -12.29 -16.43
CA ASP A 63 -5.30 -13.03 -16.61
C ASP A 63 -4.09 -12.14 -16.25
N LEU A 64 -4.11 -10.87 -16.67
CA LEU A 64 -3.04 -9.92 -16.37
C LEU A 64 -3.01 -9.54 -14.89
N PHE A 65 -4.18 -9.36 -14.25
CA PHE A 65 -4.26 -9.18 -12.80
C PHE A 65 -3.69 -10.37 -12.03
N ILE A 66 -4.04 -11.61 -12.44
CA ILE A 66 -3.51 -12.83 -11.81
C ILE A 66 -1.98 -12.90 -11.95
N LYS A 67 -1.45 -12.54 -13.12
CA LYS A 67 0.00 -12.47 -13.34
C LYS A 67 0.65 -11.42 -12.41
N ALA A 68 0.04 -10.25 -12.27
CA ALA A 68 0.48 -9.18 -11.35
C ALA A 68 0.50 -9.64 -9.90
N PHE A 69 -0.59 -10.29 -9.48
CA PHE A 69 -0.82 -10.75 -8.12
C PHE A 69 0.30 -11.66 -7.64
N TRP A 70 0.73 -12.61 -8.48
CA TRP A 70 1.84 -13.50 -8.18
C TRP A 70 3.18 -12.78 -8.25
N LYS A 71 3.40 -11.93 -9.27
CA LYS A 71 4.65 -11.16 -9.42
C LYS A 71 4.94 -10.27 -8.21
N HIS A 72 3.92 -9.65 -7.61
CA HIS A 72 4.09 -8.83 -6.40
C HIS A 72 4.37 -9.63 -5.13
N ARG A 73 4.13 -10.95 -5.15
CA ARG A 73 4.44 -11.89 -4.06
C ARG A 73 5.74 -12.65 -4.30
N ASP A 74 6.43 -12.36 -5.39
CA ASP A 74 7.69 -12.99 -5.76
C ASP A 74 8.84 -12.52 -4.85
N PRO A 75 9.45 -13.41 -4.06
CA PRO A 75 10.59 -13.05 -3.23
C PRO A 75 11.86 -12.86 -4.07
N THR A 76 11.96 -13.49 -5.24
CA THR A 76 13.14 -13.41 -6.11
C THR A 76 12.77 -13.09 -7.56
N PRO A 77 12.26 -11.88 -7.85
CA PRO A 77 11.74 -11.51 -9.18
C PRO A 77 12.78 -11.48 -10.32
N GLY A 78 14.04 -11.86 -10.05
CA GLY A 78 15.10 -12.04 -11.05
C GLY A 78 15.25 -13.47 -11.55
N THR A 79 14.52 -14.45 -11.01
CA THR A 79 14.42 -15.82 -11.52
C THR A 79 13.17 -15.96 -12.40
N ASP A 80 13.14 -16.99 -13.25
CA ASP A 80 11.96 -17.29 -14.08
C ASP A 80 10.81 -17.92 -13.28
N GLU A 81 11.12 -18.50 -12.12
CA GLU A 81 10.20 -19.22 -11.24
C GLU A 81 9.79 -18.33 -10.06
N ASN A 82 8.54 -18.43 -9.62
CA ASN A 82 8.05 -17.68 -8.47
C ASN A 82 7.92 -18.62 -7.28
N GLU A 83 8.92 -18.60 -6.39
CA GLU A 83 9.02 -19.60 -5.32
C GLU A 83 7.85 -19.50 -4.34
N PHE A 84 7.32 -18.30 -4.11
CA PHE A 84 6.15 -18.10 -3.25
C PHE A 84 4.90 -18.77 -3.85
N LYS A 85 4.67 -18.58 -5.15
CA LYS A 85 3.55 -19.17 -5.86
C LYS A 85 3.61 -20.70 -5.79
N GLU A 86 4.77 -21.28 -6.07
CA GLU A 86 4.96 -22.73 -6.03
C GLU A 86 4.72 -23.31 -4.64
N GLU A 87 5.33 -22.72 -3.62
CA GLU A 87 5.13 -23.12 -2.23
C GLU A 87 3.67 -22.98 -1.81
N HIS A 88 2.98 -21.93 -2.26
CA HIS A 88 1.57 -21.73 -1.96
C HIS A 88 0.68 -22.82 -2.59
N TYR A 89 0.90 -23.17 -3.86
CA TYR A 89 0.18 -24.29 -4.48
C TYR A 89 0.53 -25.63 -3.82
N ARG A 90 1.80 -25.86 -3.42
CA ARG A 90 2.20 -27.04 -2.64
C ARG A 90 1.41 -27.15 -1.34
N ARG A 91 1.19 -26.04 -0.63
CA ARG A 91 0.39 -26.01 0.60
C ARG A 91 -1.09 -26.29 0.36
N ILE A 92 -1.67 -25.78 -0.72
CA ILE A 92 -3.05 -26.10 -1.09
C ILE A 92 -3.20 -27.60 -1.36
N GLU A 93 -2.27 -28.19 -2.12
CA GLU A 93 -2.30 -29.60 -2.43
C GLU A 93 -2.12 -30.47 -1.19
N HIS A 94 -1.14 -30.13 -0.34
CA HIS A 94 -0.95 -30.76 0.96
C HIS A 94 -2.23 -30.67 1.80
N ALA A 95 -2.85 -29.49 1.88
CA ALA A 95 -4.09 -29.33 2.63
C ALA A 95 -5.20 -30.25 2.12
N ASN A 96 -5.36 -30.38 0.80
CA ASN A 96 -6.35 -31.28 0.20
C ASN A 96 -6.05 -32.76 0.46
N GLN A 97 -4.79 -33.16 0.35
CA GLN A 97 -4.37 -34.54 0.52
C GLN A 97 -4.50 -35.03 1.97
N TYR A 98 -4.20 -34.17 2.95
CA TYR A 98 -4.11 -34.57 4.35
C TYR A 98 -5.32 -34.15 5.19
N PHE A 99 -5.90 -32.96 4.96
CA PHE A 99 -6.98 -32.44 5.81
C PHE A 99 -8.39 -32.60 5.20
N GLY A 100 -8.51 -33.06 3.95
CA GLY A 100 -9.80 -33.27 3.28
C GLY A 100 -10.45 -34.64 3.51
N LYS A 101 -9.75 -35.60 4.12
CA LYS A 101 -10.21 -37.00 4.23
C LYS A 101 -11.35 -37.22 5.23
N GLU A 102 -11.47 -36.33 6.21
CA GLU A 102 -12.37 -36.48 7.37
C GLU A 102 -13.68 -35.68 7.21
N THR A 103 -13.87 -34.97 6.09
CA THR A 103 -14.99 -34.06 5.87
C THR A 103 -15.45 -34.07 4.40
N PRO A 104 -16.74 -33.79 4.11
CA PRO A 104 -17.22 -33.66 2.73
C PRO A 104 -16.63 -32.46 1.96
N LYS A 105 -15.97 -31.53 2.66
CA LYS A 105 -15.35 -30.34 2.06
C LYS A 105 -13.91 -30.65 1.62
N PRO A 106 -13.38 -30.01 0.56
CA PRO A 106 -11.98 -30.14 0.22
C PRO A 106 -11.09 -29.61 1.35
N GLY A 107 -9.91 -30.23 1.52
CA GLY A 107 -9.03 -29.96 2.66
C GLY A 107 -8.59 -28.50 2.80
N TRP A 108 -8.43 -27.76 1.68
CA TRP A 108 -8.14 -26.33 1.72
C TRP A 108 -9.21 -25.51 2.47
N LYS A 109 -10.47 -25.96 2.52
CA LYS A 109 -11.57 -25.29 3.24
C LYS A 109 -11.63 -25.61 4.74
N THR A 110 -10.83 -26.56 5.22
CA THR A 110 -10.80 -26.93 6.64
C THR A 110 -9.99 -25.92 7.44
N ASP A 111 -10.20 -25.86 8.76
CA ASP A 111 -9.41 -24.96 9.61
C ASP A 111 -7.92 -25.32 9.61
N ARG A 112 -7.57 -26.62 9.67
CA ARG A 112 -6.18 -27.09 9.52
C ARG A 112 -5.60 -26.68 8.15
N GLY A 113 -6.36 -26.88 7.07
CA GLY A 113 -5.95 -26.47 5.72
C GLY A 113 -5.75 -24.97 5.57
N ARG A 114 -6.68 -24.15 6.08
CA ARG A 114 -6.58 -22.68 6.08
C ARG A 114 -5.30 -22.24 6.77
N ILE A 115 -5.05 -22.72 7.99
CA ILE A 115 -3.85 -22.35 8.77
C ILE A 115 -2.58 -22.81 8.08
N TYR A 116 -2.55 -24.05 7.55
CA TYR A 116 -1.38 -24.57 6.82
C TYR A 116 -1.06 -23.75 5.57
N ILE A 117 -2.07 -23.29 4.84
CA ILE A 117 -1.87 -22.42 3.67
C ILE A 117 -1.28 -21.06 4.11
N ILE A 118 -1.88 -20.43 5.12
CA ILE A 118 -1.48 -19.08 5.60
C ILE A 118 -0.07 -19.09 6.22
N LEU A 119 0.18 -20.00 7.17
CA LEU A 119 1.41 -20.00 7.96
C LEU A 119 2.50 -20.89 7.39
N GLY A 120 2.10 -21.98 6.72
CA GLY A 120 2.98 -23.08 6.33
C GLY A 120 3.01 -24.18 7.39
N GLU A 121 3.95 -25.10 7.19
CA GLU A 121 4.19 -26.22 8.10
C GLU A 121 4.55 -25.73 9.51
N PRO A 122 3.92 -26.28 10.56
CA PRO A 122 4.31 -25.98 11.94
C PRO A 122 5.70 -26.53 12.27
N ASN A 123 6.34 -25.96 13.28
CA ASN A 123 7.64 -26.41 13.77
C ASN A 123 7.55 -27.78 14.47
N ASP A 124 6.42 -28.04 15.14
CA ASP A 124 6.13 -29.30 15.81
C ASP A 124 4.62 -29.53 15.86
N ILE A 125 4.22 -30.80 15.93
CA ILE A 125 2.82 -31.22 16.06
C ILE A 125 2.72 -32.20 17.22
N GLN A 126 1.85 -31.91 18.19
CA GLN A 126 1.52 -32.83 19.28
C GLN A 126 0.07 -33.29 19.16
N THR A 127 -0.16 -34.59 19.27
CA THR A 127 -1.48 -35.20 19.15
C THR A 127 -1.92 -35.80 20.49
N TYR A 128 -3.18 -35.57 20.83
CA TYR A 128 -3.84 -36.09 22.02
C TYR A 128 -5.10 -36.84 21.60
N ASP A 129 -4.95 -38.10 21.20
CA ASP A 129 -6.01 -38.97 20.68
C ASP A 129 -6.22 -40.26 21.50
N ALA A 130 -5.25 -40.60 22.37
CA ALA A 130 -5.25 -41.85 23.14
C ALA A 130 -6.02 -41.80 24.48
N LYS A 131 -6.48 -40.62 24.94
CA LYS A 131 -7.12 -40.45 26.25
C LYS A 131 -8.64 -40.40 26.09
N ILE A 132 -9.37 -41.25 26.82
CA ILE A 132 -10.84 -41.36 26.72
C ILE A 132 -11.53 -40.10 27.25
N GLU A 133 -10.87 -39.38 28.16
CA GLU A 133 -11.39 -38.21 28.85
C GLU A 133 -11.29 -36.92 28.04
N ILE A 134 -10.55 -36.93 26.92
CA ILE A 134 -10.27 -35.76 26.08
C ILE A 134 -10.66 -36.08 24.63
N TYR A 135 -11.36 -35.16 23.97
CA TYR A 135 -11.61 -35.30 22.53
C TYR A 135 -10.28 -35.21 21.75
N PRO A 136 -10.15 -35.87 20.59
CA PRO A 136 -8.94 -35.78 19.78
C PRO A 136 -8.52 -34.32 19.54
N VAL A 137 -7.32 -33.96 20.03
CA VAL A 137 -6.70 -32.64 19.86
C VAL A 137 -5.39 -32.77 19.11
N GLU A 138 -5.11 -31.80 18.25
CA GLU A 138 -3.82 -31.60 17.59
C GLU A 138 -3.32 -30.18 17.89
N THR A 139 -2.13 -30.06 18.45
CA THR A 139 -1.49 -28.78 18.79
C THR A 139 -0.31 -28.52 17.85
N TRP A 140 -0.37 -27.42 17.11
CA TRP A 140 0.64 -26.98 16.17
C TRP A 140 1.47 -25.86 16.78
N PHE A 141 2.79 -26.05 16.83
CA PHE A 141 3.71 -25.06 17.40
C PHE A 141 4.36 -24.24 16.31
N TYR A 142 4.36 -22.91 16.47
CA TYR A 142 5.01 -21.97 15.57
C TYR A 142 6.00 -21.09 16.32
N GLN A 143 7.16 -20.88 15.71
CA GLN A 143 8.24 -20.05 16.23
C GLN A 143 8.83 -19.17 15.12
N ASN A 144 9.60 -18.15 15.49
CA ASN A 144 10.34 -17.28 14.56
C ASN A 144 9.46 -16.49 13.56
N MET A 145 8.20 -16.22 13.92
CA MET A 145 7.24 -15.53 13.05
C MET A 145 7.22 -14.00 13.19
N LYS A 146 8.18 -13.40 13.92
CA LYS A 146 8.23 -11.94 14.16
C LYS A 146 8.26 -11.11 12.88
N ALA A 147 8.96 -11.58 11.84
CA ALA A 147 9.03 -10.90 10.54
C ALA A 147 7.66 -10.77 9.86
N ARG A 148 6.70 -11.64 10.23
CA ARG A 148 5.31 -11.60 9.76
C ARG A 148 4.37 -10.83 10.70
N GLY A 149 4.92 -10.17 11.72
CA GLY A 149 4.15 -9.41 12.71
C GLY A 149 3.39 -10.28 13.71
N LEU A 150 3.84 -11.52 13.94
CA LEU A 150 3.28 -12.45 14.93
C LEU A 150 4.20 -12.58 16.16
N PRO A 151 3.70 -13.15 17.29
CA PRO A 151 4.52 -13.44 18.47
C PRO A 151 5.75 -14.32 18.17
N PRO A 152 6.82 -14.24 19.01
CA PRO A 152 8.02 -15.07 18.86
C PRO A 152 7.75 -16.57 18.82
N ALA A 153 6.80 -17.02 19.63
CA ALA A 153 6.33 -18.38 19.71
C ALA A 153 4.84 -18.36 20.08
N PHE A 154 4.08 -19.26 19.48
CA PHE A 154 2.68 -19.50 19.80
C PHE A 154 2.29 -20.92 19.39
N GLN A 155 1.14 -21.37 19.85
CA GLN A 155 0.56 -22.65 19.49
C GLN A 155 -0.87 -22.47 19.01
N LEU A 156 -1.31 -23.31 18.08
CA LEU A 156 -2.68 -23.37 17.62
C LEU A 156 -3.21 -24.76 17.92
N MET A 157 -4.42 -24.84 18.46
CA MET A 157 -5.04 -26.13 18.75
C MET A 157 -6.18 -26.37 17.80
N PHE A 158 -6.32 -27.62 17.37
CA PHE A 158 -7.44 -28.09 16.60
C PHE A 158 -8.05 -29.27 17.31
N PHE A 159 -9.37 -29.37 17.34
CA PHE A 159 -10.05 -30.45 18.04
C PHE A 159 -11.25 -30.97 17.28
N GLN A 160 -11.59 -32.25 17.48
CA GLN A 160 -12.82 -32.82 16.98
C GLN A 160 -13.95 -32.60 17.99
N ASP A 161 -14.89 -31.74 17.64
CA ASP A 161 -16.11 -31.52 18.40
C ASP A 161 -16.89 -32.83 18.51
N LYS A 162 -17.05 -33.37 19.73
CA LYS A 162 -17.67 -34.68 20.00
C LYS A 162 -16.90 -35.89 19.43
N GLY A 163 -15.61 -35.74 19.15
CA GLY A 163 -14.72 -36.86 18.82
C GLY A 163 -14.88 -37.46 17.43
N HIS A 164 -15.53 -36.75 16.50
CA HIS A 164 -15.66 -37.19 15.12
C HIS A 164 -15.69 -35.99 14.16
N GLY A 165 -15.39 -36.25 12.89
CA GLY A 165 -15.49 -35.26 11.82
C GLY A 165 -14.28 -34.33 11.72
N GLU A 166 -14.50 -33.11 11.22
CA GLU A 166 -13.41 -32.18 10.94
C GLU A 166 -12.82 -31.59 12.23
N TYR A 167 -11.50 -31.54 12.29
CA TYR A 167 -10.78 -30.76 13.30
C TYR A 167 -11.06 -29.26 13.11
N LYS A 168 -11.64 -28.65 14.14
CA LYS A 168 -11.96 -27.21 14.20
C LYS A 168 -10.89 -26.46 14.96
N LEU A 169 -10.58 -25.24 14.53
CA LEU A 169 -9.65 -24.36 15.23
C LEU A 169 -10.23 -23.97 16.59
N TYR A 170 -9.50 -24.29 17.65
CA TYR A 170 -9.85 -23.96 19.02
C TYR A 170 -9.57 -22.49 19.32
N SER A 171 -10.55 -21.83 19.91
CA SER A 171 -10.44 -20.49 20.48
C SER A 171 -10.66 -20.60 21.99
N PRO A 172 -9.64 -20.25 22.81
CA PRO A 172 -9.79 -20.25 24.26
C PRO A 172 -11.05 -19.51 24.74
N ILE A 173 -11.37 -18.38 24.12
CA ILE A 173 -12.49 -17.52 24.51
C ILE A 173 -13.85 -18.09 24.08
N ASN A 174 -13.91 -18.70 22.90
CA ASN A 174 -15.20 -19.16 22.35
C ASN A 174 -15.54 -20.59 22.76
N ASN A 175 -14.52 -21.42 23.03
CA ASN A 175 -14.68 -22.84 23.31
C ASN A 175 -14.48 -23.15 24.79
N GLY A 176 -13.41 -22.62 25.39
CA GLY A 176 -13.02 -22.93 26.76
C GLY A 176 -12.53 -24.38 26.97
N PRO A 177 -11.88 -24.67 28.11
CA PRO A 177 -11.30 -25.99 28.40
C PRO A 177 -12.34 -27.13 28.37
N GLN A 178 -13.60 -26.83 28.72
CA GLN A 178 -14.71 -27.79 28.71
C GLN A 178 -14.99 -28.38 27.33
N ALA A 179 -14.71 -27.63 26.25
CA ALA A 179 -14.94 -28.12 24.88
C ALA A 179 -14.00 -29.27 24.49
N LEU A 180 -12.90 -29.46 25.22
CA LEU A 180 -11.91 -30.50 24.97
C LEU A 180 -12.18 -31.77 25.79
N LEU A 181 -13.10 -31.75 26.77
CA LEU A 181 -13.39 -32.88 27.65
C LEU A 181 -14.54 -33.73 27.09
N THR A 182 -14.40 -35.06 27.09
CA THR A 182 -15.49 -35.97 26.65
C THR A 182 -16.63 -36.04 27.65
N THR A 183 -16.31 -35.91 28.95
CA THR A 183 -17.27 -35.96 30.05
C THR A 183 -16.98 -34.83 31.03
N PHE A 184 -17.92 -33.89 31.17
CA PHE A 184 -17.89 -32.83 32.16
C PHE A 184 -19.29 -32.69 32.76
N GLU A 185 -19.45 -33.16 34.00
CA GLU A 185 -20.76 -33.27 34.68
C GLU A 185 -21.16 -32.00 35.44
N GLU A 186 -20.26 -31.02 35.51
CA GLU A 186 -20.46 -29.75 36.22
C GLU A 186 -21.10 -28.68 35.32
N ASP A 187 -21.32 -27.47 35.86
CA ASP A 187 -21.85 -26.34 35.10
C ASP A 187 -20.95 -26.05 33.88
N PRO A 188 -21.46 -26.12 32.62
CA PRO A 188 -20.67 -25.85 31.42
C PRO A 188 -20.05 -24.45 31.35
N THR A 189 -20.46 -23.54 32.25
CA THR A 189 -19.90 -22.19 32.40
C THR A 189 -18.77 -22.11 33.43
N ASP A 190 -18.46 -23.18 34.15
CA ASP A 190 -17.35 -23.26 35.11
C ASP A 190 -16.03 -23.62 34.42
N TYR A 191 -15.39 -22.60 33.85
CA TYR A 191 -14.08 -22.71 33.22
C TYR A 191 -12.98 -23.18 34.17
N VAL A 192 -13.09 -22.87 35.47
CA VAL A 192 -12.05 -23.19 36.46
C VAL A 192 -12.06 -24.68 36.74
N ALA A 193 -13.24 -25.25 36.97
CA ALA A 193 -13.35 -26.68 37.20
C ALA A 193 -12.95 -27.50 35.95
N ALA A 194 -13.35 -27.06 34.76
CA ALA A 194 -12.94 -27.69 33.51
C ALA A 194 -11.42 -27.66 33.33
N TYR A 195 -10.78 -26.53 33.64
CA TYR A 195 -9.34 -26.37 33.60
C TYR A 195 -8.62 -27.28 34.62
N GLU A 196 -9.07 -27.33 35.87
CA GLU A 196 -8.47 -28.19 36.91
C GLU A 196 -8.58 -29.67 36.54
N LYS A 197 -9.73 -30.09 36.01
CA LYS A 197 -9.91 -31.45 35.50
C LYS A 197 -8.95 -31.75 34.35
N MET A 198 -8.84 -30.84 33.38
CA MET A 198 -7.88 -30.98 32.28
C MET A 198 -6.46 -31.09 32.80
N LYS A 199 -6.08 -30.28 33.79
CA LYS A 199 -4.74 -30.24 34.37
C LYS A 199 -4.37 -31.55 35.08
N MET A 200 -5.34 -32.26 35.66
CA MET A 200 -5.12 -33.60 36.23
C MET A 200 -4.87 -34.66 35.15
N ILE A 201 -5.48 -34.52 33.96
CA ILE A 201 -5.39 -35.48 32.87
C ILE A 201 -4.16 -35.21 31.99
N GLU A 202 -3.99 -33.96 31.57
CA GLU A 202 -2.91 -33.51 30.70
C GLU A 202 -2.53 -32.03 31.00
N PRO A 203 -1.55 -31.80 31.89
CA PRO A 203 -1.11 -30.45 32.27
C PRO A 203 -0.75 -29.55 31.09
N SER A 204 -0.07 -30.10 30.08
CA SER A 204 0.39 -29.32 28.91
C SER A 204 -0.78 -28.77 28.09
N LEU A 205 -1.82 -29.58 27.90
CA LEU A 205 -3.03 -29.21 27.18
C LEU A 205 -3.91 -28.24 28.00
N ALA A 206 -3.93 -28.39 29.33
CA ALA A 206 -4.66 -27.49 30.21
C ALA A 206 -4.15 -26.04 30.10
N ASP A 207 -2.83 -25.82 30.12
CA ASP A 207 -2.26 -24.48 29.94
C ASP A 207 -2.61 -23.90 28.56
N ALA A 208 -2.52 -24.74 27.52
CA ALA A 208 -2.86 -24.36 26.14
C ALA A 208 -4.35 -23.99 25.96
N SER A 209 -5.25 -24.59 26.75
CA SER A 209 -6.68 -24.31 26.72
C SER A 209 -7.04 -22.90 27.16
N LEU A 210 -6.18 -22.23 27.93
CA LEU A 210 -6.37 -20.86 28.40
C LEU A 210 -5.64 -19.82 27.54
N THR A 211 -4.46 -20.17 27.01
CA THR A 211 -3.66 -19.27 26.17
C THR A 211 -2.93 -20.01 25.05
N LEU A 212 -2.96 -19.40 23.87
CA LEU A 212 -2.21 -19.82 22.69
C LEU A 212 -0.77 -19.27 22.67
N ILE A 213 -0.39 -18.43 23.64
CA ILE A 213 0.94 -17.81 23.73
C ILE A 213 1.68 -18.36 24.96
N PRO A 214 2.73 -19.19 24.77
CA PRO A 214 3.51 -19.73 25.86
C PRO A 214 4.10 -18.65 26.78
N GLY A 215 4.03 -18.90 28.09
CA GLY A 215 4.56 -17.98 29.13
C GLY A 215 3.66 -16.80 29.47
N GLU A 216 2.56 -16.59 28.73
CA GLU A 216 1.54 -15.62 29.12
C GLU A 216 0.69 -16.19 30.27
N LYS A 217 0.52 -15.41 31.35
CA LYS A 217 -0.33 -15.82 32.46
C LYS A 217 -1.74 -15.24 32.28
N PRO A 218 -2.79 -16.05 32.50
CA PRO A 218 -4.14 -15.53 32.48
C PRO A 218 -4.36 -14.49 33.59
N VAL A 219 -5.11 -13.43 33.28
CA VAL A 219 -5.40 -12.34 34.25
C VAL A 219 -6.25 -12.85 35.42
N SER A 220 -7.10 -13.86 35.16
CA SER A 220 -7.93 -14.51 36.17
C SER A 220 -7.70 -16.03 36.10
N TYR A 221 -7.60 -16.67 37.26
CA TYR A 221 -7.32 -18.10 37.36
C TYR A 221 -8.36 -18.92 36.60
N GLY A 222 -7.91 -19.86 35.77
CA GLY A 222 -8.78 -20.73 34.97
C GLY A 222 -9.57 -20.01 33.86
N ARG A 223 -9.28 -18.74 33.55
CA ARG A 223 -10.00 -17.98 32.50
C ARG A 223 -9.10 -17.58 31.33
N PRO A 224 -9.57 -17.72 30.08
CA PRO A 224 -8.83 -17.31 28.88
C PRO A 224 -8.49 -15.81 28.79
N ASN A 225 -7.40 -15.49 28.09
CA ASN A 225 -7.00 -14.11 27.78
C ASN A 225 -7.45 -13.65 26.37
N MET A 226 -7.67 -12.33 26.23
CA MET A 226 -7.97 -11.68 24.94
C MET A 226 -6.81 -11.74 23.92
N SER A 227 -5.58 -11.99 24.38
CA SER A 227 -4.39 -12.09 23.53
C SER A 227 -4.50 -13.20 22.49
N SER A 228 -5.11 -14.34 22.85
CA SER A 228 -5.32 -15.46 21.94
C SER A 228 -6.28 -15.09 20.81
N ALA A 229 -7.37 -14.37 21.11
CA ALA A 229 -8.26 -13.87 20.06
C ALA A 229 -7.59 -12.82 19.17
N ARG A 230 -6.71 -11.97 19.71
CA ARG A 230 -5.90 -11.06 18.90
C ARG A 230 -4.95 -11.85 17.99
N LEU A 231 -4.25 -12.87 18.49
CA LEU A 231 -3.36 -13.72 17.71
C LEU A 231 -4.10 -14.37 16.53
N LEU A 232 -5.26 -14.98 16.78
CA LEU A 232 -6.06 -15.61 15.72
C LEU A 232 -6.46 -14.60 14.63
N ASN A 233 -6.89 -13.40 15.01
CA ASN A 233 -7.18 -12.34 14.05
C ASN A 233 -5.93 -11.85 13.31
N GLU A 234 -4.79 -11.74 13.99
CA GLU A 234 -3.53 -11.32 13.37
C GLU A 234 -3.06 -12.31 12.31
N ILE A 235 -3.20 -13.62 12.56
CA ILE A 235 -2.88 -14.70 11.60
C ILE A 235 -3.67 -14.53 10.30
N GLU A 236 -4.98 -14.28 10.36
CA GLU A 236 -5.83 -14.09 9.18
C GLU A 236 -5.37 -12.89 8.32
N THR A 237 -4.74 -11.89 8.94
CA THR A 237 -4.22 -10.70 8.23
C THR A 237 -2.77 -10.82 7.76
N VAL A 238 -2.05 -11.89 8.11
CA VAL A 238 -0.63 -12.05 7.76
C VAL A 238 -0.39 -11.90 6.25
N PRO A 239 -1.14 -12.57 5.35
CA PRO A 239 -0.88 -12.46 3.91
C PRO A 239 -1.00 -11.03 3.38
N GLN A 240 -1.93 -10.25 3.96
CA GLN A 240 -2.19 -8.86 3.57
C GLN A 240 -1.05 -7.91 4.01
N LYS A 241 -0.32 -8.26 5.08
CA LYS A 241 0.82 -7.46 5.56
C LYS A 241 2.08 -7.66 4.72
N LEU A 242 2.17 -8.75 3.96
CA LEU A 242 3.35 -9.11 3.18
C LEU A 242 3.44 -8.33 1.86
N VAL A 243 2.34 -7.74 1.38
CA VAL A 243 2.28 -7.03 0.07
C VAL A 243 1.54 -5.70 0.22
N SER A 244 2.02 -4.65 -0.44
CA SER A 244 1.32 -3.37 -0.47
C SER A 244 0.17 -3.38 -1.49
N ASP A 245 -1.06 -3.12 -1.06
CA ASP A 245 -2.24 -2.97 -1.92
C ASP A 245 -2.18 -1.75 -2.88
N THR A 246 -1.12 -0.94 -2.81
CA THR A 246 -0.98 0.27 -3.63
C THR A 246 -1.03 -0.05 -5.12
N TYR A 247 -0.44 -1.18 -5.54
CA TYR A 247 -0.46 -1.58 -6.95
C TYR A 247 -1.88 -1.86 -7.44
N ALA A 248 -2.71 -2.53 -6.64
CA ALA A 248 -4.08 -2.89 -7.00
C ALA A 248 -4.96 -1.66 -7.16
N ARG A 249 -4.79 -0.64 -6.30
CA ARG A 249 -5.48 0.65 -6.44
C ARG A 249 -5.05 1.38 -7.72
N LYS A 250 -3.73 1.43 -7.96
CA LYS A 250 -3.17 2.11 -9.14
C LYS A 250 -3.52 1.38 -10.44
N TYR A 251 -3.72 0.07 -10.40
CA TYR A 251 -4.22 -0.71 -11.53
C TYR A 251 -5.58 -0.17 -12.01
N LEU A 252 -6.56 0.03 -11.10
CA LEU A 252 -7.87 0.57 -11.49
C LEU A 252 -7.81 1.99 -12.03
N GLU A 253 -7.01 2.83 -11.39
CA GLU A 253 -6.89 4.25 -11.76
C GLU A 253 -6.32 4.43 -13.16
N TYR A 254 -5.41 3.54 -13.57
CA TYR A 254 -4.67 3.69 -14.81
C TYR A 254 -4.98 2.64 -15.88
N LYS A 255 -5.91 1.71 -15.64
CA LYS A 255 -6.24 0.63 -16.59
C LYS A 255 -6.59 1.12 -18.00
N ASP A 256 -7.13 2.33 -18.12
CA ASP A 256 -7.57 2.93 -19.39
C ASP A 256 -6.47 3.80 -20.05
N SER A 257 -5.41 4.17 -19.30
CA SER A 257 -4.35 5.10 -19.74
C SER A 257 -2.96 4.44 -19.84
N VAL A 258 -2.84 3.22 -19.32
CA VAL A 258 -1.63 2.41 -19.28
C VAL A 258 -1.96 1.12 -20.02
N GLU A 259 -1.22 0.80 -21.08
CA GLU A 259 -1.35 -0.50 -21.74
C GLU A 259 -1.26 -1.61 -20.68
N VAL A 260 -2.13 -2.62 -20.75
CA VAL A 260 -2.33 -3.62 -19.70
C VAL A 260 -1.04 -4.41 -19.35
N GLU A 261 0.02 -4.29 -20.14
CA GLU A 261 1.36 -4.81 -19.86
C GLU A 261 2.13 -4.05 -18.76
N TYR A 262 1.82 -2.77 -18.55
CA TYR A 262 2.50 -1.92 -17.57
C TYR A 262 1.74 -1.86 -16.24
N SER A 263 0.41 -2.05 -16.22
CA SER A 263 -0.45 -1.83 -15.04
C SER A 263 -0.11 -2.71 -13.82
N THR A 264 0.72 -3.73 -14.02
CA THR A 264 1.16 -4.70 -13.02
C THR A 264 2.55 -4.41 -12.42
N ASN A 265 3.25 -3.38 -12.91
CA ASN A 265 4.64 -3.09 -12.53
C ASN A 265 4.74 -1.70 -11.89
N TYR A 266 3.79 -1.37 -11.02
CA TYR A 266 3.87 -0.13 -10.26
C TYR A 266 5.08 -0.18 -9.31
N ILE A 267 5.93 0.84 -9.39
CA ILE A 267 7.01 1.07 -8.42
C ILE A 267 6.67 2.28 -7.56
N GLY A 268 7.05 2.24 -6.28
CA GLY A 268 6.92 3.39 -5.40
C GLY A 268 7.71 4.60 -5.93
N ASN A 269 7.34 5.81 -5.50
CA ASN A 269 8.14 7.01 -5.73
C ASN A 269 8.02 7.96 -4.54
N SER A 270 9.00 8.84 -4.40
CA SER A 270 8.82 10.10 -3.69
C SER A 270 8.54 11.19 -4.73
N SER A 271 7.71 12.16 -4.37
CA SER A 271 7.45 13.29 -5.27
C SER A 271 7.14 14.58 -4.53
N LEU A 272 7.41 15.71 -5.20
CA LEU A 272 7.19 17.05 -4.68
C LEU A 272 6.61 17.93 -5.78
N VAL A 273 5.57 18.70 -5.45
CA VAL A 273 4.98 19.72 -6.32
C VAL A 273 5.11 21.07 -5.62
N LYS A 274 5.59 22.07 -6.35
CA LYS A 274 5.68 23.46 -5.91
C LYS A 274 5.15 24.39 -6.99
N THR A 275 4.85 25.60 -6.58
CA THR A 275 4.44 26.68 -7.47
C THR A 275 5.54 27.71 -7.53
N LYS A 276 5.67 28.39 -8.67
CA LYS A 276 6.47 29.61 -8.80
C LYS A 276 5.75 30.59 -9.71
N LYS A 277 6.11 31.86 -9.62
CA LYS A 277 5.67 32.90 -10.55
C LYS A 277 6.91 33.51 -11.21
N ASP A 278 6.92 33.64 -12.53
CA ASP A 278 8.04 34.25 -13.23
C ASP A 278 7.98 35.79 -13.15
N SER A 279 8.98 36.44 -13.73
CA SER A 279 9.06 37.91 -13.81
C SER A 279 7.96 38.54 -14.65
N ASN A 280 7.35 37.77 -15.56
CA ASN A 280 6.23 38.22 -16.41
C ASN A 280 4.87 38.03 -15.73
N GLY A 281 4.86 37.49 -14.50
CA GLY A 281 3.64 37.25 -13.74
C GLY A 281 2.90 35.95 -14.08
N VAL A 282 3.49 35.08 -14.91
CA VAL A 282 2.92 33.78 -15.25
C VAL A 282 3.19 32.78 -14.12
N ASN A 283 2.16 32.05 -13.69
CA ASN A 283 2.31 31.01 -12.68
C ASN A 283 2.76 29.70 -13.34
N PHE A 284 3.60 28.96 -12.63
CA PHE A 284 4.11 27.67 -13.06
C PHE A 284 3.93 26.63 -11.94
N ILE A 285 3.56 25.43 -12.35
CA ILE A 285 3.77 24.22 -11.58
C ILE A 285 5.16 23.69 -11.89
N GLN A 286 5.91 23.35 -10.86
CA GLN A 286 7.14 22.59 -10.97
C GLN A 286 7.04 21.34 -10.10
N TYR A 287 7.51 20.23 -10.61
CA TYR A 287 7.47 18.96 -9.88
C TYR A 287 8.76 18.17 -10.05
N VAL A 288 9.01 17.30 -9.08
CA VAL A 288 10.03 16.26 -9.13
C VAL A 288 9.41 14.93 -8.74
N MET A 289 9.75 13.90 -9.51
CA MET A 289 9.43 12.50 -9.23
C MET A 289 10.74 11.72 -9.09
N GLU A 290 10.85 10.98 -7.99
CA GLU A 290 11.98 10.13 -7.63
C GLU A 290 11.47 8.68 -7.54
N PRO A 291 11.49 7.91 -8.65
CA PRO A 291 11.09 6.51 -8.61
C PRO A 291 12.00 5.73 -7.66
N GLN A 292 11.45 4.70 -7.01
CA GLN A 292 12.18 3.85 -6.08
C GLN A 292 13.45 3.24 -6.70
N ARG A 293 13.43 3.03 -8.02
CA ARG A 293 14.58 2.61 -8.82
C ARG A 293 14.45 3.09 -10.25
N LEU A 294 15.58 3.18 -10.95
CA LEU A 294 15.63 3.31 -12.40
C LEU A 294 16.09 1.97 -13.00
N SER A 295 15.16 1.25 -13.61
CA SER A 295 15.49 0.00 -14.32
C SER A 295 15.91 0.30 -15.76
N VAL A 296 17.00 -0.32 -16.19
CA VAL A 296 17.58 -0.17 -17.53
C VAL A 296 17.82 -1.55 -18.12
N ASP A 297 17.81 -1.62 -19.45
CA ASP A 297 18.26 -2.79 -20.19
C ASP A 297 19.70 -2.58 -20.65
N ASN A 298 20.36 -3.65 -21.10
CA ASN A 298 21.74 -3.62 -21.57
C ASN A 298 21.86 -4.16 -23.00
N TYR A 299 22.61 -3.46 -23.84
CA TYR A 299 23.00 -3.94 -25.16
C TYR A 299 24.39 -3.42 -25.52
N GLN A 300 25.32 -4.31 -25.89
CA GLN A 300 26.68 -3.98 -26.36
C GLN A 300 27.38 -2.93 -25.47
N ASP A 301 27.49 -3.23 -24.16
CA ASP A 301 28.15 -2.41 -23.13
C ASP A 301 27.51 -1.04 -22.86
N LYS A 302 26.29 -0.82 -23.36
CA LYS A 302 25.47 0.35 -23.09
C LYS A 302 24.22 -0.04 -22.33
N TYR A 303 23.88 0.77 -21.34
CA TYR A 303 22.64 0.64 -20.59
C TYR A 303 21.65 1.69 -21.05
N TYR A 304 20.43 1.30 -21.34
CA TYR A 304 19.45 2.22 -21.92
C TYR A 304 18.05 2.02 -21.35
N THR A 305 17.27 3.10 -21.39
CA THR A 305 15.82 3.04 -21.23
C THR A 305 15.16 4.28 -21.83
N THR A 306 13.84 4.27 -22.01
CA THR A 306 13.05 5.47 -22.31
C THR A 306 11.98 5.65 -21.26
N LEU A 307 11.93 6.85 -20.67
CA LEU A 307 10.84 7.25 -19.78
C LEU A 307 9.79 8.05 -20.56
N GLU A 308 8.53 7.66 -20.49
CA GLU A 308 7.40 8.47 -21.00
C GLU A 308 6.65 9.10 -19.84
N LEU A 309 6.47 10.41 -19.90
CA LEU A 309 5.68 11.17 -18.95
C LEU A 309 4.35 11.56 -19.61
N TYR A 310 3.25 11.25 -18.95
CA TYR A 310 1.91 11.69 -19.31
C TYR A 310 1.36 12.50 -18.15
N GLY A 311 1.12 13.79 -18.35
CA GLY A 311 0.58 14.66 -17.32
C GLY A 311 -0.79 15.20 -17.69
N THR A 312 -1.68 15.30 -16.70
CA THR A 312 -3.00 15.91 -16.82
C THR A 312 -3.25 16.86 -15.67
N VAL A 313 -3.90 17.97 -15.97
CA VAL A 313 -4.41 18.94 -15.00
C VAL A 313 -5.91 19.04 -15.19
N THR A 314 -6.67 18.74 -14.16
CA THR A 314 -8.12 18.86 -14.16
C THR A 314 -8.57 19.87 -13.11
N ASP A 315 -9.77 20.42 -13.28
CA ASP A 315 -10.41 21.15 -12.18
C ASP A 315 -11.05 20.20 -11.15
N MET A 316 -11.73 20.76 -10.16
CA MET A 316 -12.36 19.97 -9.09
C MET A 316 -13.60 19.18 -9.56
N GLN A 317 -14.09 19.44 -10.78
CA GLN A 317 -15.17 18.73 -11.45
C GLN A 317 -14.64 17.72 -12.48
N ASP A 318 -13.33 17.42 -12.44
CA ASP A 318 -12.63 16.49 -13.34
C ASP A 318 -12.66 16.89 -14.82
N ARG A 319 -12.89 18.19 -15.12
CA ARG A 319 -12.75 18.72 -16.48
C ARG A 319 -11.28 18.95 -16.80
N LEU A 320 -10.83 18.46 -17.95
CA LEU A 320 -9.45 18.62 -18.41
C LEU A 320 -9.13 20.08 -18.75
N ILE A 321 -8.06 20.60 -18.16
CA ILE A 321 -7.54 21.97 -18.35
C ILE A 321 -6.27 21.96 -19.18
N TYR A 322 -5.38 21.01 -18.91
CA TYR A 322 -4.10 20.89 -19.59
C TYR A 322 -3.65 19.43 -19.61
N GLN A 323 -2.97 19.01 -20.68
CA GLN A 323 -2.30 17.73 -20.76
C GLN A 323 -0.99 17.84 -21.51
N PHE A 324 -0.05 16.94 -21.21
CA PHE A 324 1.20 16.84 -21.93
C PHE A 324 1.68 15.39 -22.00
N GLU A 325 2.47 15.11 -23.04
CA GLU A 325 3.23 13.88 -23.19
C GLU A 325 4.69 14.24 -23.47
N LYS A 326 5.64 13.55 -22.82
CA LYS A 326 7.08 13.72 -23.06
C LYS A 326 7.79 12.37 -23.08
N LYS A 327 8.77 12.22 -23.96
CA LYS A 327 9.65 11.05 -24.01
C LYS A 327 11.07 11.45 -23.66
N ILE A 328 11.69 10.72 -22.75
CA ILE A 328 13.03 10.97 -22.22
C ILE A 328 13.87 9.72 -22.48
N PRO A 329 14.56 9.63 -23.63
CA PRO A 329 15.53 8.57 -23.87
C PRO A 329 16.74 8.77 -22.96
N LEU A 330 17.16 7.69 -22.29
CA LEU A 330 18.28 7.66 -21.37
C LEU A 330 19.27 6.59 -21.83
N GLU A 331 20.55 6.97 -21.89
CA GLU A 331 21.66 6.07 -22.23
C GLU A 331 22.81 6.32 -21.24
N PHE A 332 23.40 5.23 -20.75
CA PHE A 332 24.45 5.24 -19.75
C PHE A 332 25.55 4.25 -20.13
N SER A 333 26.80 4.63 -19.88
CA SER A 333 27.92 3.67 -19.85
C SER A 333 27.92 2.86 -18.56
N GLU A 334 28.66 1.75 -18.53
CA GLU A 334 28.84 0.92 -17.34
C GLU A 334 29.35 1.70 -16.11
N THR A 335 30.25 2.65 -16.33
CA THR A 335 30.76 3.52 -15.25
C THR A 335 29.69 4.47 -14.72
N GLN A 336 28.78 4.95 -15.58
CA GLN A 336 27.67 5.81 -15.17
C GLN A 336 26.62 4.99 -14.41
N ILE A 337 26.26 3.79 -14.89
CA ILE A 337 25.23 2.97 -14.24
C ILE A 337 25.65 2.55 -12.83
N SER A 338 26.92 2.17 -12.67
CA SER A 338 27.49 1.79 -11.38
C SER A 338 27.46 2.92 -10.35
N ARG A 339 27.55 4.18 -10.80
CA ARG A 339 27.45 5.37 -9.92
C ARG A 339 26.01 5.70 -9.54
N ILE A 340 25.04 5.44 -10.41
CA ILE A 340 23.63 5.79 -10.17
C ILE A 340 22.81 4.64 -9.57
N LYS A 341 23.26 3.38 -9.64
CA LYS A 341 22.55 2.21 -9.10
C LYS A 341 22.10 2.38 -7.64
N ASN A 342 22.91 3.07 -6.82
CA ASN A 342 22.64 3.32 -5.41
C ASN A 342 22.33 4.79 -5.10
N ARG A 343 22.00 5.60 -6.11
CA ARG A 343 21.65 7.00 -5.95
C ARG A 343 20.22 7.25 -6.43
N PRO A 344 19.48 8.16 -5.79
CA PRO A 344 18.18 8.55 -6.28
C PRO A 344 18.27 9.17 -7.67
N PHE A 345 17.34 8.81 -8.54
CA PHE A 345 17.20 9.40 -9.88
C PHE A 345 16.00 10.33 -9.89
N ASN A 346 16.19 11.57 -10.31
CA ASN A 346 15.12 12.59 -10.27
C ASN A 346 14.71 12.98 -11.67
N VAL A 347 13.41 12.92 -11.94
CA VAL A 347 12.78 13.51 -13.12
C VAL A 347 12.07 14.79 -12.69
N MET A 348 12.54 15.92 -13.21
CA MET A 348 12.03 17.25 -12.87
C MET A 348 11.44 17.92 -14.10
N ASP A 349 10.33 18.63 -13.91
CA ASP A 349 9.70 19.37 -15.00
C ASP A 349 8.89 20.56 -14.48
N VAL A 350 8.51 21.43 -15.42
CA VAL A 350 7.79 22.68 -15.17
C VAL A 350 6.82 22.98 -16.31
N PHE A 351 5.61 23.45 -15.98
CA PHE A 351 4.62 23.86 -16.97
C PHE A 351 3.77 25.03 -16.45
N PRO A 352 3.28 25.92 -17.34
CA PRO A 352 2.50 27.09 -16.96
C PRO A 352 1.09 26.69 -16.49
N ILE A 353 0.49 27.50 -15.60
CA ILE A 353 -0.86 27.29 -15.10
C ILE A 353 -1.56 28.61 -14.82
N ILE A 354 -2.88 28.63 -14.96
CA ILE A 354 -3.73 29.77 -14.60
C ILE A 354 -4.09 29.75 -13.10
N PRO A 355 -4.59 30.87 -12.53
CA PRO A 355 -5.19 30.87 -11.22
C PRO A 355 -6.37 29.90 -11.09
N GLY A 356 -6.52 29.26 -9.92
CA GLY A 356 -7.60 28.31 -9.66
C GLY A 356 -7.20 27.14 -8.76
N ARG A 357 -8.14 26.20 -8.57
CA ARG A 357 -7.90 24.94 -7.86
C ARG A 357 -7.90 23.80 -8.86
N PHE A 358 -6.85 23.00 -8.83
CA PHE A 358 -6.64 21.93 -9.81
C PHE A 358 -6.18 20.64 -9.15
N LYS A 359 -6.52 19.50 -9.75
CA LYS A 359 -5.88 18.21 -9.52
C LYS A 359 -4.84 18.00 -10.62
N ILE A 360 -3.61 17.71 -10.22
CA ILE A 360 -2.51 17.34 -11.12
C ILE A 360 -2.31 15.85 -10.99
N SER A 361 -2.20 15.15 -12.12
CA SER A 361 -1.74 13.76 -12.19
C SER A 361 -0.59 13.69 -13.20
N VAL A 362 0.52 13.08 -12.82
CA VAL A 362 1.65 12.80 -13.72
C VAL A 362 1.98 11.31 -13.61
N LEU A 363 1.87 10.63 -14.73
CA LEU A 363 2.19 9.23 -14.91
C LEU A 363 3.55 9.12 -15.60
N MET A 364 4.48 8.37 -15.01
CA MET A 364 5.78 8.08 -15.59
C MET A 364 5.88 6.60 -15.89
N LYS A 365 6.08 6.25 -17.17
CA LYS A 365 6.29 4.87 -17.66
C LYS A 365 7.74 4.67 -18.05
N ASN A 366 8.32 3.53 -17.74
CA ASN A 366 9.58 3.05 -18.28
C ASN A 366 9.26 2.04 -19.39
N ILE A 367 9.46 2.43 -20.65
CA ILE A 367 9.06 1.61 -21.82
C ILE A 367 9.78 0.25 -21.82
N THR A 368 11.02 0.23 -21.34
CA THR A 368 11.93 -0.92 -21.43
C THR A 368 11.62 -1.93 -20.34
N SER A 369 11.58 -1.50 -19.07
CA SER A 369 11.27 -2.39 -17.95
C SER A 369 9.77 -2.67 -17.77
N LYS A 370 8.93 -1.96 -18.53
CA LYS A 370 7.47 -1.97 -18.39
C LYS A 370 6.99 -1.54 -17.01
N GLU A 371 7.82 -0.85 -16.23
CA GLU A 371 7.43 -0.29 -14.93
C GLU A 371 6.75 1.06 -15.08
N PHE A 372 5.95 1.45 -14.09
CA PHE A 372 5.41 2.81 -14.04
C PHE A 372 5.27 3.31 -12.61
N THR A 373 5.12 4.62 -12.46
CA THR A 373 4.81 5.27 -11.20
C THR A 373 4.01 6.53 -11.45
N SER A 374 3.38 7.10 -10.41
CA SER A 374 2.58 8.30 -10.57
C SER A 374 2.68 9.30 -9.42
N LEU A 375 2.38 10.55 -9.73
CA LEU A 375 2.28 11.67 -8.81
C LEU A 375 0.89 12.27 -8.95
N GLU A 376 0.14 12.37 -7.85
CA GLU A 376 -1.10 13.15 -7.79
C GLU A 376 -1.03 14.25 -6.72
N ARG A 377 -1.55 15.43 -7.06
CA ARG A 377 -1.60 16.55 -6.12
C ARG A 377 -2.73 17.51 -6.43
N THR A 378 -3.51 17.88 -5.41
CA THR A 378 -4.35 19.08 -5.49
C THR A 378 -3.51 20.31 -5.19
N VAL A 379 -3.61 21.32 -6.06
CA VAL A 379 -2.93 22.61 -5.93
C VAL A 379 -3.92 23.76 -5.97
N PHE A 380 -3.55 24.85 -5.31
CA PHE A 380 -4.27 26.12 -5.39
C PHE A 380 -3.30 27.19 -5.89
N ILE A 381 -3.70 27.85 -6.98
CA ILE A 381 -2.99 28.97 -7.58
C ILE A 381 -3.81 30.23 -7.28
N PRO A 382 -3.28 31.17 -6.48
CA PRO A 382 -4.01 32.36 -6.09
C PRO A 382 -4.33 33.25 -7.30
N GLY A 383 -5.53 33.84 -7.28
CA GLY A 383 -5.99 34.83 -8.27
C GLY A 383 -5.51 36.24 -7.99
N PRO A 384 -5.76 37.21 -8.88
CA PRO A 384 -5.31 38.60 -8.74
C PRO A 384 -5.98 39.35 -7.58
N GLU A 385 -7.13 38.85 -7.08
CA GLU A 385 -7.92 39.43 -5.99
C GLU A 385 -7.14 39.57 -4.66
N ASN A 386 -6.05 38.82 -4.49
CA ASN A 386 -5.28 38.82 -3.25
C ASN A 386 -4.00 39.64 -3.45
N PRO A 387 -3.89 40.85 -2.87
CA PRO A 387 -2.82 41.78 -3.22
C PRO A 387 -1.46 41.25 -2.77
N ILE A 388 -1.35 40.66 -1.58
CA ILE A 388 -0.08 40.10 -1.08
C ILE A 388 -0.17 38.58 -1.07
N GLN A 389 0.78 37.94 -1.76
CA GLN A 389 0.80 36.48 -1.91
C GLN A 389 2.18 35.93 -1.61
N MET A 390 2.24 34.76 -0.99
CA MET A 390 3.49 34.04 -0.77
C MET A 390 3.38 32.63 -1.35
N THR A 391 4.37 32.21 -2.14
CA THR A 391 4.45 30.82 -2.61
C THR A 391 4.68 29.88 -1.42
N SER A 392 4.30 28.62 -1.58
CA SER A 392 4.65 27.59 -0.58
C SER A 392 6.16 27.52 -0.36
N LEU A 393 6.57 27.40 0.90
CA LEU A 393 7.98 27.28 1.27
C LEU A 393 8.65 26.12 0.53
N MET A 394 9.73 26.40 -0.19
CA MET A 394 10.58 25.41 -0.82
C MET A 394 11.82 25.21 0.06
N LEU A 395 12.08 23.96 0.40
CA LEU A 395 13.27 23.58 1.16
C LEU A 395 14.22 22.83 0.23
N ALA A 396 15.51 23.15 0.31
CA ALA A 396 16.55 22.52 -0.48
C ALA A 396 17.78 22.21 0.39
N PHE A 397 18.48 21.12 0.07
CA PHE A 397 19.72 20.75 0.74
C PHE A 397 20.95 21.35 0.04
N GLU A 398 20.77 21.83 -1.19
CA GLU A 398 21.81 22.45 -1.99
C GLU A 398 21.23 23.58 -2.86
N MET A 399 22.02 24.65 -3.02
CA MET A 399 21.73 25.77 -3.90
C MET A 399 22.98 26.09 -4.71
N LYS A 400 22.87 26.08 -6.04
CA LYS A 400 23.97 26.41 -6.95
C LYS A 400 23.65 27.68 -7.69
N LYS A 401 24.63 28.58 -7.78
CA LYS A 401 24.55 29.73 -8.67
C LYS A 401 24.64 29.23 -10.11
N ASP A 402 23.58 29.42 -10.87
CA ASP A 402 23.42 29.01 -12.25
C ASP A 402 22.62 30.11 -12.95
N LYS A 403 23.34 30.98 -13.68
CA LYS A 403 22.72 32.01 -14.52
C LYS A 403 21.99 31.27 -15.63
N ALA A 404 20.68 31.09 -15.47
CA ALA A 404 19.88 30.51 -16.54
C ALA A 404 20.05 31.38 -17.80
N GLU A 405 20.13 30.73 -18.95
CA GLU A 405 20.00 31.44 -20.22
C GLU A 405 18.70 32.26 -20.19
N ILE A 406 18.81 33.50 -20.65
CA ILE A 406 17.68 34.43 -20.73
C ILE A 406 16.56 33.72 -21.51
N ASN A 407 15.40 33.55 -20.88
CA ASN A 407 14.17 32.88 -21.38
C ASN A 407 14.04 31.35 -21.21
N LEU A 408 15.00 30.63 -20.60
CA LEU A 408 14.83 29.20 -20.36
C LEU A 408 14.18 28.93 -18.99
N ILE A 409 12.94 28.44 -18.98
CA ILE A 409 12.23 28.10 -17.75
C ILE A 409 12.69 26.74 -17.22
N ARG A 410 13.49 26.75 -16.15
CA ARG A 410 13.97 25.52 -15.48
C ARG A 410 13.15 25.18 -14.21
N PRO A 411 12.91 23.90 -13.92
CA PRO A 411 12.28 23.48 -12.67
C PRO A 411 13.20 23.76 -11.46
N PHE A 412 12.62 24.19 -10.35
CA PHE A 412 13.31 24.53 -9.10
C PHE A 412 14.41 25.58 -9.25
N HIS A 413 14.26 26.46 -10.24
CA HIS A 413 15.14 27.57 -10.51
C HIS A 413 14.45 28.89 -10.16
N ILE A 414 15.15 29.71 -9.36
CA ILE A 414 14.71 31.03 -8.89
C ILE A 414 15.86 32.01 -9.12
N ARG A 415 15.61 33.04 -9.95
CA ARG A 415 16.60 34.07 -10.32
C ARG A 415 17.88 33.47 -10.90
N ASP A 416 19.00 33.52 -10.18
CA ASP A 416 20.30 33.00 -10.60
C ASP A 416 20.65 31.68 -9.89
N TYR A 417 19.67 31.03 -9.25
CA TYR A 417 19.90 29.90 -8.37
C TYR A 417 19.08 28.68 -8.76
N GLN A 418 19.79 27.57 -8.99
CA GLN A 418 19.21 26.24 -9.07
C GLN A 418 19.13 25.64 -7.66
N LEU A 419 17.93 25.21 -7.27
CA LEU A 419 17.66 24.58 -5.99
C LEU A 419 17.51 23.06 -6.17
N TYR A 420 18.00 22.32 -5.17
CA TYR A 420 17.89 20.86 -5.11
C TYR A 420 17.05 20.45 -3.89
N PRO A 421 15.73 20.26 -4.06
CA PRO A 421 14.85 19.87 -2.96
C PRO A 421 15.03 18.39 -2.60
N PRO A 422 15.05 18.01 -1.31
CA PRO A 422 14.97 16.60 -0.92
C PRO A 422 13.53 16.12 -1.08
N VAL A 423 13.32 15.22 -2.03
CA VAL A 423 11.98 14.74 -2.41
C VAL A 423 11.30 14.00 -1.25
N ASN A 424 12.07 13.26 -0.46
CA ASN A 424 11.64 12.54 0.75
C ASN A 424 11.50 13.43 2.00
N ARG A 425 11.80 14.73 1.90
CA ARG A 425 11.76 15.71 3.01
C ARG A 425 12.67 15.37 4.19
N LEU A 426 13.70 14.57 3.96
CA LEU A 426 14.72 14.26 4.96
C LEU A 426 15.92 15.20 4.77
N PHE A 427 16.39 15.75 5.89
CA PHE A 427 17.57 16.60 5.94
C PHE A 427 18.57 16.00 6.93
N VAL A 428 19.85 16.10 6.58
CA VAL A 428 20.95 15.73 7.50
C VAL A 428 21.03 16.80 8.59
N LYS A 429 21.20 16.37 9.85
CA LYS A 429 21.18 17.25 11.02
C LYS A 429 22.14 18.44 10.91
N ASP A 430 23.34 18.20 10.40
CA ASP A 430 24.40 19.21 10.24
C ASP A 430 24.55 19.66 8.77
N GLY A 431 23.52 19.40 7.94
CA GLY A 431 23.48 19.80 6.54
C GLY A 431 23.00 21.23 6.34
N LEU A 432 23.24 21.76 5.14
CA LEU A 432 22.68 23.04 4.72
C LEU A 432 21.16 22.91 4.54
N LEU A 433 20.41 23.84 5.14
CA LEU A 433 18.98 24.01 4.89
C LEU A 433 18.75 25.35 4.17
N VAL A 434 18.49 25.26 2.87
CA VAL A 434 18.09 26.42 2.07
C VAL A 434 16.57 26.56 2.16
N THR A 435 16.11 27.76 2.49
CA THR A 435 14.69 28.13 2.51
C THR A 435 14.43 29.15 1.40
N ALA A 436 13.57 28.81 0.45
CA ALA A 436 13.25 29.65 -0.70
C ALA A 436 11.73 29.81 -0.84
N PHE A 437 11.30 31.03 -1.16
CA PHE A 437 9.90 31.39 -1.41
C PHE A 437 9.88 32.72 -2.18
N GLN A 438 8.76 32.99 -2.84
CA GLN A 438 8.49 34.26 -3.52
C GLN A 438 7.34 34.96 -2.80
N ILE A 439 7.47 36.28 -2.66
CA ILE A 439 6.40 37.15 -2.19
C ILE A 439 6.03 38.06 -3.36
N HIS A 440 4.74 38.19 -3.61
CA HIS A 440 4.18 38.97 -4.71
C HIS A 440 3.24 40.05 -4.19
N GLY A 441 3.15 41.13 -4.95
CA GLY A 441 2.29 42.29 -4.69
C GLY A 441 2.66 43.06 -3.43
N LEU A 442 3.95 43.13 -3.15
CA LEU A 442 4.51 44.16 -2.30
C LEU A 442 4.67 45.41 -3.15
N ASP A 443 4.08 46.51 -2.72
CA ASP A 443 4.33 47.84 -3.27
C ASP A 443 5.14 48.66 -2.25
N ASP A 444 6.33 49.10 -2.66
CA ASP A 444 7.19 49.96 -1.84
C ASP A 444 6.62 51.40 -1.76
N ALA A 445 5.69 51.79 -2.65
CA ALA A 445 5.05 53.10 -2.65
C ALA A 445 3.95 53.25 -1.58
N ASP A 446 3.46 52.15 -1.01
CA ASP A 446 2.36 52.17 -0.02
C ASP A 446 2.80 52.63 1.38
N GLY A 447 4.10 52.84 1.61
CA GLY A 447 4.65 53.22 2.93
C GLY A 447 4.56 52.11 3.99
N ASN A 448 4.14 50.91 3.60
CA ASN A 448 3.98 49.76 4.48
C ASN A 448 5.32 49.14 4.87
N ILE A 449 5.43 48.69 6.13
CA ILE A 449 6.61 47.96 6.63
C ILE A 449 6.28 46.47 6.62
N TYR A 450 6.94 45.71 5.75
CA TYR A 450 6.75 44.26 5.63
C TYR A 450 7.82 43.50 6.41
N LYS A 451 7.39 42.56 7.27
CA LYS A 451 8.26 41.72 8.10
C LYS A 451 8.02 40.25 7.85
N LEU A 452 9.10 39.46 7.83
CA LEU A 452 9.08 38.02 7.69
C LEU A 452 9.33 37.35 9.04
N LYS A 453 8.32 36.64 9.55
CA LYS A 453 8.42 35.84 10.75
C LYS A 453 8.75 34.38 10.38
N TYR A 454 9.87 33.89 10.90
CA TYR A 454 10.29 32.50 10.79
C TYR A 454 9.95 31.76 12.08
N GLN A 455 9.38 30.56 11.95
CA GLN A 455 9.03 29.70 13.08
C GLN A 455 9.46 28.26 12.79
N PHE A 456 10.28 27.69 13.67
CA PHE A 456 10.72 26.30 13.63
C PHE A 456 10.04 25.53 14.74
N LEU A 457 9.24 24.54 14.36
CA LEU A 457 8.45 23.71 15.28
C LEU A 457 9.08 22.33 15.43
N LYS A 458 9.36 21.94 16.67
CA LYS A 458 9.78 20.58 17.01
C LYS A 458 8.76 19.96 17.97
N LYS A 459 8.30 18.75 17.67
CA LYS A 459 7.31 18.04 18.48
C LYS A 459 7.80 17.93 19.94
N GLY A 460 7.03 18.46 20.88
CA GLY A 460 7.36 18.44 22.31
C GLY A 460 8.39 19.49 22.75
N SER A 461 8.66 20.51 21.95
CA SER A 461 9.54 21.63 22.30
C SER A 461 8.90 22.98 21.94
N PRO A 462 9.24 24.08 22.63
CA PRO A 462 8.77 25.41 22.25
C PRO A 462 9.28 25.80 20.85
N PRO A 463 8.54 26.66 20.13
CA PRO A 463 8.96 27.16 18.83
C PRO A 463 10.23 28.01 18.95
N ILE A 464 11.16 27.85 17.99
CA ILE A 464 12.24 28.82 17.79
C ILE A 464 11.75 29.82 16.75
N GLU A 465 11.77 31.11 17.10
CA GLU A 465 11.22 32.18 16.27
C GLU A 465 12.19 33.33 16.10
N PHE A 466 12.20 33.92 14.91
CA PHE A 466 12.86 35.20 14.66
C PHE A 466 12.11 35.95 13.55
N THR A 467 12.27 37.27 13.53
CA THR A 467 11.66 38.14 12.52
C THR A 467 12.74 38.94 11.83
N LYS A 468 12.61 39.12 10.51
CA LYS A 468 13.48 39.97 9.70
C LYS A 468 12.66 40.97 8.92
N ASP A 469 13.17 42.17 8.73
CA ASP A 469 12.55 43.13 7.82
C ASP A 469 12.84 42.71 6.38
N ILE A 470 11.86 42.82 5.48
CA ILE A 470 12.08 42.36 4.10
C ILE A 470 13.12 43.22 3.36
N THR A 471 13.47 44.40 3.89
CA THR A 471 14.57 45.27 3.41
C THR A 471 15.95 44.62 3.58
N GLU A 472 16.09 43.66 4.50
CA GLU A 472 17.35 42.96 4.75
C GLU A 472 17.70 41.93 3.66
N TYR A 473 16.80 41.67 2.71
CA TYR A 473 17.03 40.72 1.63
C TYR A 473 17.60 41.47 0.41
N PRO A 474 18.88 41.24 0.05
CA PRO A 474 19.52 41.92 -1.08
C PRO A 474 18.92 41.51 -2.43
N GLU A 475 18.17 40.41 -2.44
CA GLU A 475 17.45 39.86 -3.59
C GLU A 475 16.01 40.40 -3.69
N ARG A 476 15.76 41.63 -3.25
CA ARG A 476 14.57 42.38 -3.69
C ARG A 476 14.64 42.61 -5.21
N PRO A 477 13.50 42.76 -5.91
CA PRO A 477 13.49 43.43 -7.21
C PRO A 477 14.12 44.82 -7.11
#